data_AF-A0A7C3QXY9-F1
#
_entry.id   AF-A0A7C3QXY9-F1
#
_cell.length_a   1.000
_cell.length_b   1.000
_cell.length_c   1.000
_cell.angle_alpha   90.00
_cell.angle_beta   90.00
_cell.angle_gamma   90.00
#
_symmetry.space_group_name_H-M   'P 1'
#
loop_
_entity.id
_entity.type
_entity.pdbx_description
1 polymer ?
#
loop_
_entity_poly.entity_id
_entity_poly.type
_entity_poly.pdbx_seq_one_letter_code
_entity_poly.pdbx_strand_id
1 'polypeptide(L)'
;MIWSIQISYWITLGLSVLAAGFLMRTFIIFHDCGHGSFFKSQKANDFVGRITAFLNFTPYYRWKHDHAIHHATAGDLDRRGTGDVY
;
A
#
# COMPACT_ATOMS: atom_id res chain seq x y z
N MET A 1 -5.20 17.81 9.85
CA MET A 1 -4.90 18.63 8.66
C MET A 1 -5.96 19.67 8.36
N ILE A 2 -7.26 19.35 8.39
CA ILE A 2 -8.33 20.34 8.13
C ILE A 2 -8.22 21.58 9.03
N TRP A 3 -7.88 21.39 10.31
CA TRP A 3 -7.78 22.51 11.25
C TRP A 3 -6.51 23.35 11.08
N SER A 4 -5.42 22.77 10.53
CA SER A 4 -4.18 23.52 10.29
C SER A 4 -4.31 24.51 9.13
N ILE A 5 -5.29 24.30 8.23
CA ILE A 5 -5.58 25.24 7.14
C ILE A 5 -6.01 26.60 7.68
N GLN A 6 -6.71 26.62 8.82
CA GLN A 6 -7.13 27.86 9.49
C GLN A 6 -5.96 28.65 10.09
N ILE A 7 -4.78 28.01 10.25
CA ILE A 7 -3.59 28.60 10.85
C ILE A 7 -2.59 29.02 9.76
N SER A 8 -2.20 28.09 8.87
CA SER A 8 -1.27 28.35 7.78
C SER A 8 -1.29 27.27 6.71
N TYR A 9 -1.29 27.69 5.45
CA TYR A 9 -1.11 26.78 4.32
C TYR A 9 0.25 26.07 4.34
N TRP A 10 1.31 26.72 4.83
CA TRP A 10 2.65 26.11 4.90
C TRP A 10 2.73 24.98 5.93
N ILE A 11 2.08 25.16 7.09
CA ILE A 11 1.98 24.09 8.10
C ILE A 11 1.20 22.90 7.52
N THR A 12 0.08 23.19 6.86
CA THR A 12 -0.72 22.14 6.21
C THR A 12 0.11 21.42 5.14
N LEU A 13 0.82 22.15 4.27
CA LEU A 13 1.66 21.55 3.25
C LEU A 13 2.76 20.65 3.86
N GLY A 14 3.44 21.12 4.92
CA GLY A 14 4.45 20.32 5.63
C GLY A 14 3.88 19.01 6.19
N LEU A 15 2.71 19.08 6.85
CA LEU A 15 2.01 17.89 7.34
C LEU A 15 1.59 16.95 6.21
N SER A 16 1.19 17.49 5.04
CA SER A 16 0.75 16.69 3.89
C SER A 16 1.90 15.85 3.36
N VAL A 17 3.09 16.46 3.22
CA VAL A 17 4.29 15.77 2.75
C VAL A 17 4.66 14.64 3.70
N LEU A 18 4.65 14.89 5.02
CA LEU A 18 4.95 13.86 6.02
C LEU A 18 3.92 12.72 6.01
N ALA A 19 2.64 13.04 5.95
CA ALA A 19 1.57 12.04 5.89
C ALA A 19 1.64 11.21 4.60
N ALA A 20 1.86 11.85 3.45
CA ALA A 20 2.03 11.16 2.17
C ALA A 20 3.26 10.25 2.16
N GLY A 21 4.39 10.73 2.68
CA GLY A 21 5.60 9.93 2.82
C GLY A 21 5.41 8.72 3.73
N PHE A 22 4.71 8.89 4.85
CA PHE A 22 4.38 7.80 5.76
C PHE A 22 3.47 6.74 5.11
N LEU A 23 2.39 7.17 4.45
CA LEU A 23 1.47 6.27 3.75
C LEU A 23 2.16 5.52 2.61
N MET A 24 2.94 6.23 1.79
CA MET A 24 3.74 5.63 0.72
C MET A 24 4.72 4.59 1.27
N ARG A 25 5.41 4.90 2.38
CA ARG A 25 6.38 3.96 2.96
C ARG A 25 5.71 2.71 3.51
N THR A 26 4.59 2.85 4.20
CA THR A 26 3.83 1.71 4.71
C THR A 26 3.22 0.88 3.57
N PHE A 27 2.84 1.52 2.44
CA PHE A 27 2.41 0.84 1.23
C PHE A 27 3.51 -0.05 0.65
N ILE A 28 4.70 0.53 0.41
CA ILE A 28 5.87 -0.21 -0.10
C ILE A 28 6.18 -1.42 0.80
N ILE A 29 6.13 -1.24 2.12
CA ILE A 29 6.41 -2.33 3.06
C ILE A 29 5.37 -3.47 2.94
N PHE A 30 4.07 -3.18 2.94
CA PHE A 30 3.09 -4.28 2.80
C PHE A 30 3.11 -4.90 1.40
N HIS A 31 3.45 -4.13 0.36
CA HIS A 31 3.62 -4.61 -1.00
C HIS A 31 4.72 -5.68 -1.05
N ASP A 32 5.90 -5.36 -0.53
CA ASP A 32 7.05 -6.28 -0.50
C ASP A 32 6.79 -7.48 0.43
N CYS A 33 6.04 -7.28 1.52
CA CYS A 33 5.54 -8.39 2.34
C CYS A 33 4.55 -9.29 1.56
N GLY A 34 3.70 -8.70 0.72
CA GLY A 34 2.77 -9.41 -0.17
C GLY A 34 3.51 -10.30 -1.17
N HIS A 35 4.66 -9.84 -1.67
CA HIS A 35 5.59 -10.64 -2.47
C HIS A 35 6.38 -11.69 -1.67
N GLY A 36 6.38 -11.58 -0.34
CA GLY A 36 7.21 -12.40 0.54
C GLY A 36 8.69 -12.05 0.49
N SER A 37 9.07 -10.89 -0.08
CA SER A 37 10.47 -10.50 -0.31
C SER A 37 11.06 -9.61 0.78
N PHE A 38 10.23 -9.01 1.65
CA PHE A 38 10.71 -8.07 2.67
C PHE A 38 11.45 -8.78 3.82
N PHE A 39 10.92 -9.91 4.30
CA PHE A 39 11.56 -10.78 5.28
C PHE A 39 11.85 -12.17 4.70
N LYS A 40 12.83 -12.87 5.27
CA LYS A 40 13.07 -14.30 4.97
C LYS A 40 11.92 -15.22 5.42
N SER A 41 11.17 -14.81 6.45
CA SER A 41 10.08 -15.61 7.03
C SER A 41 8.74 -15.17 6.47
N GLN A 42 8.01 -16.11 5.86
CA GLN A 42 6.67 -15.86 5.35
C GLN A 42 5.70 -15.40 6.45
N LYS A 43 5.82 -15.95 7.67
CA LYS A 43 5.00 -15.53 8.81
C LYS A 43 5.27 -14.09 9.21
N ALA A 44 6.53 -13.65 9.15
CA ALA A 44 6.90 -12.27 9.44
C ALA A 44 6.35 -11.30 8.37
N ASN A 45 6.48 -11.67 7.08
CA ASN A 45 5.86 -10.93 5.98
C ASN A 45 4.36 -10.78 6.19
N ASP A 46 3.64 -11.86 6.46
CA ASP A 46 2.19 -11.79 6.62
C ASP A 46 1.77 -11.05 7.91
N PHE A 47 2.58 -11.05 8.97
CA PHE A 47 2.29 -10.27 10.17
C PHE A 47 2.49 -8.76 9.93
N VAL A 48 3.67 -8.37 9.45
CA VAL A 48 3.99 -6.95 9.20
C VAL A 48 3.13 -6.39 8.08
N GLY A 49 2.95 -7.14 7.00
CA GLY A 49 2.11 -6.75 5.87
C GLY A 49 0.66 -6.48 6.28
N ARG A 50 0.08 -7.25 7.19
CA ARG A 50 -1.26 -6.96 7.73
C ARG A 50 -1.32 -5.65 8.50
N ILE A 51 -0.31 -5.35 9.32
CA ILE A 51 -0.26 -4.11 10.12
C ILE A 51 -0.13 -2.91 9.19
N THR A 52 0.79 -2.94 8.24
CA THR A 52 1.03 -1.79 7.34
C THR A 52 -0.05 -1.63 6.27
N ALA A 53 -0.73 -2.72 5.86
CA ALA A 53 -1.92 -2.64 5.01
C ALA A 53 -3.13 -2.05 5.76
N PHE A 54 -3.31 -2.36 7.05
CA PHE A 54 -4.35 -1.74 7.88
C PHE A 54 -4.18 -0.22 7.97
N LEU A 55 -2.95 0.28 8.10
CA LEU A 55 -2.66 1.72 8.08
C LEU A 55 -3.01 2.40 6.74
N ASN A 56 -3.04 1.64 5.65
CA ASN A 56 -3.49 2.09 4.33
C ASN A 56 -4.96 1.78 4.05
N PHE A 57 -5.72 1.26 5.03
CA PHE A 57 -7.11 0.83 4.86
C PHE A 57 -7.29 -0.23 3.75
N THR A 58 -6.27 -1.07 3.56
CA THR A 58 -6.24 -2.10 2.50
C THR A 58 -6.38 -3.50 3.09
N PRO A 59 -7.33 -4.33 2.61
CA PRO A 59 -7.46 -5.71 3.05
C PRO A 59 -6.29 -6.57 2.53
N TYR A 60 -5.27 -6.79 3.37
CA TYR A 60 -3.99 -7.40 3.00
C TYR A 60 -4.10 -8.68 2.15
N TYR A 61 -4.87 -9.69 2.58
CA TYR A 61 -4.93 -10.97 1.87
C TYR A 61 -5.62 -10.88 0.52
N ARG A 62 -6.68 -10.06 0.42
CA ARG A 62 -7.35 -9.81 -0.86
C ARG A 62 -6.42 -9.07 -1.81
N TRP A 63 -5.81 -8.00 -1.32
CA TRP A 63 -4.84 -7.23 -2.09
C TRP A 63 -3.65 -8.10 -2.54
N LYS A 64 -3.08 -8.93 -1.66
CA LYS A 64 -1.98 -9.85 -1.99
C LYS A 64 -2.37 -10.83 -3.11
N HIS A 65 -3.59 -11.35 -3.09
CA HIS A 65 -4.11 -12.24 -4.13
C HIS A 65 -4.27 -11.50 -5.46
N ASP A 66 -4.99 -10.37 -5.45
CA ASP A 66 -5.26 -9.57 -6.64
C ASP A 66 -3.95 -9.04 -7.25
N HIS A 67 -2.98 -8.67 -6.41
CA HIS A 67 -1.66 -8.20 -6.81
C HIS A 67 -0.79 -9.30 -7.41
N ALA A 68 -0.89 -10.54 -6.93
CA ALA A 68 -0.23 -11.67 -7.57
C ALA A 68 -0.81 -11.94 -8.97
N ILE A 69 -2.14 -11.80 -9.13
CA ILE A 69 -2.79 -11.91 -10.44
C ILE A 69 -2.37 -10.76 -11.35
N HIS A 70 -2.29 -9.53 -10.83
CA HIS A 70 -1.77 -8.36 -11.54
C HIS A 70 -0.40 -8.67 -12.16
N HIS A 71 0.57 -9.12 -11.37
CA HIS A 71 1.90 -9.45 -11.89
C HIS A 71 1.90 -10.60 -12.90
N ALA A 72 0.95 -11.54 -12.81
CA ALA A 72 0.84 -12.66 -13.74
C ALA A 72 0.15 -12.31 -15.06
N THR A 73 -0.61 -11.21 -15.11
CA THR A 73 -1.50 -10.86 -16.25
C THR A 73 -1.33 -9.43 -16.77
N ALA A 74 -0.47 -8.62 -16.15
CA ALA A 74 -0.24 -7.24 -16.57
C ALA A 74 0.17 -7.17 -18.05
N GLY A 75 -0.62 -6.43 -18.85
CA GLY A 75 -0.43 -6.28 -20.29
C GLY A 75 -1.09 -7.35 -21.16
N ASP A 76 -1.73 -8.37 -20.57
CA ASP A 76 -2.54 -9.36 -21.28
C ASP A 76 -4.00 -8.91 -21.36
N LEU A 77 -4.40 -8.49 -22.57
CA LEU A 77 -5.74 -7.95 -22.83
C LEU A 77 -6.85 -9.00 -22.77
N ASP A 78 -6.52 -10.29 -22.88
CA ASP A 78 -7.48 -11.40 -22.82
C ASP A 78 -7.77 -11.82 -21.38
N ARG A 79 -6.94 -11.40 -20.42
CA ARG A 79 -7.01 -11.78 -19.00
C ARG A 79 -7.22 -10.60 -18.05
N ARG A 80 -7.95 -9.59 -18.51
CA ARG A 80 -8.32 -8.40 -17.72
C ARG A 80 -9.33 -8.71 -16.59
N GLY A 81 -9.50 -7.75 -15.69
CA GLY A 81 -10.47 -7.76 -14.60
C GLY A 81 -9.82 -7.83 -13.23
N THR A 82 -9.56 -9.04 -12.72
CA THR A 82 -8.94 -9.20 -11.40
C THR A 82 -7.46 -8.84 -11.47
N GLY A 83 -6.98 -7.96 -10.59
CA GLY A 83 -5.60 -7.48 -10.62
C GLY A 83 -5.37 -6.27 -11.54
N ASP A 84 -6.39 -5.76 -12.22
CA ASP A 84 -6.28 -4.47 -12.92
C ASP A 84 -6.18 -3.31 -11.91
N VAL A 85 -5.34 -2.33 -12.23
CA VAL A 85 -5.21 -1.08 -11.48
C VAL A 85 -6.08 -0.02 -12.16
N TYR A 86 -7.00 0.59 -11.42
CA TYR A 86 -7.95 1.60 -11.87
C TYR A 86 -7.83 2.91 -11.08
#